data_AF-A0A6P4YXS8-F1
#
_entry.id   AF-A0A6P4YXS8-F1
#
_cell.length_a   1.000
_cell.length_b   1.000
_cell.length_c   1.000
_cell.angle_alpha   90.00
_cell.angle_beta   90.00
_cell.angle_gamma   90.00
#
_symmetry.space_group_name_H-M   'P 1'
#
loop_
_entity.id
_entity.type
_entity.pdbx_description
1 polymer ?
#
loop_
_entity_poly.entity_id
_entity_poly.type
_entity_poly.pdbx_seq_one_letter_code
_entity_poly.pdbx_strand_id
1 'polypeptide(L)'
;MAEPQPEDDLLKSLESKFSAMFDYTQWQRTRAAVASAKSTKTNKTVKSQATSSRVTPDETLDTRTVGTACSSTCKHSWNRKDLYHILDEKAAKEAKKKEIEDNIMKMRIKARMQTVDEYTKRYEYLLSENKKLQAEIQGTEKQTHRDTTKLLRKYEKCRGAVSTINSKFHQDLESAQADLEETTERLNRDLENLHGELRAVEHRLKLKQEELHVLVTYKDKEYPSKALKISGLETELKDLAAEQEEELSELNRIIHIERTSFERQKVADNQAMTSNVTEKSISAMHGSLKDMALQNAVMKKEIEVHRGERETLKQDILLLEAELKQLIKDPKSQVLQQIFPHFFPKEPKCTPDMDVVLDIPTQEYLPI
;
A
#
# COMPACT_ATOMS: atom_id res chain seq x y z
N MET A 1 -29.83 -13.94 -26.77
CA MET A 1 -29.15 -12.62 -26.81
C MET A 1 -27.68 -12.91 -26.62
N ALA A 2 -26.89 -12.87 -27.69
CA ALA A 2 -25.45 -13.08 -27.64
C ALA A 2 -24.79 -11.71 -27.49
N GLU A 3 -24.05 -11.51 -26.40
CA GLU A 3 -23.23 -10.33 -26.17
C GLU A 3 -22.03 -10.33 -27.13
N PRO A 4 -21.77 -9.24 -27.85
CA PRO A 4 -20.61 -9.14 -28.72
C PRO A 4 -19.34 -8.89 -27.88
N GLN A 5 -18.32 -9.72 -28.10
CA GLN A 5 -17.02 -9.63 -27.44
C GLN A 5 -16.23 -8.42 -27.98
N PRO A 6 -15.72 -7.52 -27.13
CA PRO A 6 -14.99 -6.31 -27.53
C PRO A 6 -13.59 -6.58 -28.11
N GLU A 7 -13.10 -7.82 -28.03
CA GLU A 7 -11.76 -8.20 -28.51
C GLU A 7 -11.70 -8.32 -30.03
N ASP A 8 -12.79 -8.73 -30.69
CA ASP A 8 -12.87 -8.87 -32.14
C ASP A 8 -12.85 -7.50 -32.86
N ASP A 9 -13.45 -6.48 -32.25
CA ASP A 9 -13.46 -5.11 -32.79
C ASP A 9 -12.08 -4.42 -32.63
N LEU A 10 -11.35 -4.73 -31.56
CA LEU A 10 -9.98 -4.27 -31.39
C LEU A 10 -9.01 -4.93 -32.37
N LEU A 11 -9.16 -6.24 -32.60
CA LEU A 11 -8.37 -6.98 -33.57
C LEU A 11 -8.66 -6.52 -35.01
N LYS A 12 -9.94 -6.29 -35.38
CA LYS A 12 -10.29 -5.72 -36.69
C LYS A 12 -9.80 -4.29 -36.89
N SER A 13 -9.83 -3.47 -35.84
CA SER A 13 -9.33 -2.09 -35.89
C SER A 13 -7.81 -2.04 -36.04
N LEU A 14 -7.09 -2.97 -35.40
CA LEU A 14 -5.65 -3.13 -35.59
C LEU A 14 -5.33 -3.69 -36.97
N GLU A 15 -6.04 -4.70 -37.45
CA GLU A 15 -5.84 -5.29 -38.79
C GLU A 15 -6.09 -4.27 -39.90
N SER A 16 -7.13 -3.43 -39.76
CA SER A 16 -7.41 -2.33 -40.68
C SER A 16 -6.30 -1.26 -40.67
N LYS A 17 -5.75 -0.93 -39.49
CA LYS A 17 -4.61 0.01 -39.36
C LYS A 17 -3.31 -0.56 -39.91
N PHE A 18 -3.05 -1.85 -39.75
CA PHE A 18 -1.87 -2.51 -40.31
C PHE A 18 -1.96 -2.67 -41.84
N SER A 19 -3.16 -2.96 -42.37
CA SER A 19 -3.38 -3.06 -43.81
C SER A 19 -3.28 -1.70 -44.52
N ALA A 20 -3.68 -0.61 -43.87
CA ALA A 20 -3.52 0.76 -44.39
C ALA A 20 -2.07 1.27 -44.35
N MET A 21 -1.21 0.72 -43.46
CA MET A 21 0.17 1.18 -43.29
C MET A 21 1.14 0.54 -44.30
N PHE A 22 0.78 -0.60 -44.88
CA PHE A 22 1.61 -1.34 -45.83
C PHE A 22 0.88 -1.54 -47.16
N ASP A 23 0.88 -0.50 -47.98
CA ASP A 23 0.45 -0.59 -49.38
C ASP A 23 1.53 -1.28 -50.22
N TYR A 24 1.50 -2.62 -50.24
CA TYR A 24 2.42 -3.46 -51.01
C TYR A 24 2.20 -3.39 -52.52
N THR A 25 1.18 -2.68 -53.02
CA THR A 25 0.92 -2.51 -54.46
C THR A 25 2.06 -1.78 -55.18
N GLN A 26 2.84 -0.98 -54.46
CA GLN A 26 4.01 -0.25 -54.95
C GLN A 26 5.20 -1.14 -55.33
N TRP A 27 5.21 -2.39 -54.86
CA TRP A 27 6.29 -3.37 -55.07
C TRP A 27 5.85 -4.59 -55.89
N GLN A 28 4.61 -4.62 -56.35
CA GLN A 28 4.13 -5.63 -57.28
C GLN A 28 4.66 -5.34 -58.69
N ARG A 29 5.47 -6.25 -59.23
CA ARG A 29 5.90 -6.21 -60.65
C ARG A 29 4.69 -6.45 -61.55
N THR A 30 4.02 -5.39 -61.97
CA THR A 30 3.06 -5.43 -63.08
C THR A 30 3.81 -5.80 -64.36
N ARG A 31 3.54 -7.00 -64.90
CA ARG A 31 3.88 -7.33 -66.29
C ARG A 31 3.07 -6.38 -67.19
N ALA A 32 3.75 -5.41 -67.79
CA ALA A 32 3.15 -4.50 -68.75
C ALA A 32 2.66 -5.28 -69.97
N ALA A 33 1.34 -5.22 -70.21
CA ALA A 33 0.72 -5.58 -71.46
C ALA A 33 1.16 -4.57 -72.54
N VAL A 34 1.67 -5.07 -73.65
CA VAL A 34 2.07 -4.27 -74.80
C VAL A 34 0.81 -3.88 -75.57
N ALA A 35 0.43 -2.60 -75.49
CA ALA A 35 -0.60 -2.01 -76.33
C ALA A 35 -0.08 -0.71 -76.98
N SER A 36 0.24 -0.85 -78.27
CA SER A 36 -0.01 0.07 -79.38
C SER A 36 -0.43 1.53 -79.08
N ALA A 37 0.37 2.51 -79.55
CA ALA A 37 -0.07 3.54 -80.49
C ALA A 37 1.06 4.52 -80.93
N LYS A 38 1.31 4.57 -82.25
CA LYS A 38 1.45 5.72 -83.21
C LYS A 38 2.17 7.01 -82.76
N SER A 39 2.92 7.77 -83.58
CA SER A 39 3.44 7.74 -84.96
C SER A 39 3.94 9.17 -85.26
N THR A 40 5.14 9.38 -85.81
CA THR A 40 5.37 10.22 -87.02
C THR A 40 6.84 10.21 -87.50
N LYS A 41 7.04 9.48 -88.62
CA LYS A 41 7.82 9.78 -89.86
C LYS A 41 9.03 10.74 -89.74
N THR A 42 10.21 10.38 -90.24
CA THR A 42 10.52 10.37 -91.69
C THR A 42 11.51 9.29 -92.16
N ASN A 43 11.28 8.86 -93.40
CA ASN A 43 11.98 7.85 -94.20
C ASN A 43 13.44 8.20 -94.54
N LYS A 44 14.31 7.18 -94.64
CA LYS A 44 14.85 6.67 -95.93
C LYS A 44 15.80 5.48 -95.72
N THR A 45 15.33 4.33 -96.19
CA THR A 45 16.09 3.13 -96.52
C THR A 45 16.87 3.34 -97.80
N VAL A 46 18.13 2.90 -97.89
CA VAL A 46 18.69 2.34 -99.14
C VAL A 46 19.54 1.13 -98.78
N LYS A 47 19.09 -0.02 -99.29
CA LYS A 47 19.80 -1.30 -99.35
C LYS A 47 20.61 -1.33 -100.66
N SER A 48 21.73 -2.06 -100.61
CA SER A 48 22.35 -2.87 -101.68
C SER A 48 22.79 -2.21 -103.00
N GLN A 49 24.04 -2.45 -103.41
CA GLN A 49 24.35 -3.50 -104.41
C GLN A 49 25.85 -3.56 -104.74
N ALA A 50 26.34 -4.79 -104.83
CA ALA A 50 27.47 -5.18 -105.66
C ALA A 50 26.96 -5.47 -107.07
N THR A 51 27.73 -5.09 -108.11
CA THR A 51 27.83 -5.62 -109.49
C THR A 51 28.94 -4.79 -110.15
N SER A 52 30.01 -5.30 -110.77
CA SER A 52 30.16 -6.25 -111.88
C SER A 52 29.34 -5.89 -113.12
N SER A 53 29.97 -5.19 -114.08
CA SER A 53 29.73 -5.44 -115.50
C SER A 53 30.87 -4.86 -116.36
N ARG A 54 31.41 -5.78 -117.15
CA ARG A 54 32.18 -5.59 -118.39
C ARG A 54 31.19 -5.26 -119.51
N VAL A 55 31.66 -4.55 -120.56
CA VAL A 55 31.37 -4.69 -122.01
C VAL A 55 31.52 -3.32 -122.73
N THR A 56 32.47 -3.27 -123.66
CA THR A 56 32.64 -2.37 -124.84
C THR A 56 31.61 -2.73 -125.95
N PRO A 57 31.45 -2.11 -127.15
CA PRO A 57 32.30 -1.19 -127.93
C PRO A 57 31.51 -0.14 -128.80
N ASP A 58 32.16 0.30 -129.90
CA ASP A 58 31.75 1.08 -131.10
C ASP A 58 31.88 2.60 -131.08
N GLU A 59 32.82 3.19 -131.84
CA GLU A 59 33.02 3.30 -133.32
C GLU A 59 32.12 4.38 -133.94
N THR A 60 32.70 5.37 -134.63
CA THR A 60 32.93 5.41 -136.10
C THR A 60 33.54 6.80 -136.41
N LEU A 61 34.18 7.17 -137.52
CA LEU A 61 34.78 6.59 -138.73
C LEU A 61 35.48 7.79 -139.38
N ASP A 62 36.64 7.62 -140.03
CA ASP A 62 36.74 8.09 -141.41
C ASP A 62 37.89 7.43 -142.16
N THR A 63 37.57 7.12 -143.41
CA THR A 63 38.25 6.23 -144.34
C THR A 63 39.05 7.03 -145.36
N ARG A 64 40.18 6.50 -145.83
CA ARG A 64 40.53 6.66 -147.24
C ARG A 64 41.46 5.57 -147.77
N THR A 65 41.24 5.30 -149.04
CA THR A 65 41.34 4.05 -149.77
C THR A 65 42.65 3.88 -150.53
N VAL A 66 42.88 2.62 -150.90
CA VAL A 66 44.00 1.99 -151.59
C VAL A 66 44.17 2.49 -153.04
N GLY A 67 45.42 2.60 -153.48
CA GLY A 67 45.83 2.73 -154.88
C GLY A 67 47.15 1.99 -155.13
N THR A 68 47.16 1.20 -156.18
CA THR A 68 47.98 0.00 -156.44
C THR A 68 49.31 0.28 -157.17
N ALA A 69 50.32 -0.57 -156.91
CA ALA A 69 51.47 -0.96 -157.74
C ALA A 69 52.31 0.08 -158.51
N CYS A 70 53.62 0.10 -158.23
CA CYS A 70 54.65 -0.30 -159.22
C CYS A 70 55.96 -0.64 -158.49
N SER A 71 56.50 -1.83 -158.76
CA SER A 71 57.89 -2.16 -158.44
C SER A 71 58.83 -1.54 -159.49
N SER A 72 60.13 -1.62 -159.18
CA SER A 72 61.29 -1.28 -160.01
C SER A 72 61.78 0.17 -159.95
N THR A 73 63.01 0.31 -159.44
CA THR A 73 64.18 0.66 -160.25
C THR A 73 63.96 1.66 -161.40
N CYS A 74 63.16 2.70 -161.19
CA CYS A 74 63.02 3.80 -162.14
C CYS A 74 63.85 4.99 -161.65
N LYS A 75 65.04 5.16 -162.25
CA LYS A 75 65.91 6.31 -162.04
C LYS A 75 65.34 7.51 -162.79
N HIS A 76 64.58 8.36 -162.10
CA HIS A 76 64.26 9.70 -162.58
C HIS A 76 65.06 10.76 -161.82
N SER A 77 65.94 11.40 -162.57
CA SER A 77 66.97 12.35 -162.14
C SER A 77 66.49 13.79 -162.32
N TRP A 78 65.52 14.23 -161.50
CA TRP A 78 65.11 15.62 -161.33
C TRP A 78 64.39 15.76 -159.97
N ASN A 79 64.74 16.60 -159.00
CA ASN A 79 65.91 17.42 -158.72
C ASN A 79 65.85 17.74 -157.21
N ARG A 80 67.02 17.75 -156.57
CA ARG A 80 67.28 17.91 -155.12
C ARG A 80 66.51 19.06 -154.45
N LYS A 81 65.83 18.77 -153.33
CA LYS A 81 65.48 19.75 -152.28
C LYS A 81 65.60 19.14 -150.87
N ASP A 82 66.44 19.78 -150.07
CA ASP A 82 66.73 19.72 -148.64
C ASP A 82 66.13 18.59 -147.78
N LEU A 83 67.00 17.61 -147.47
CA LEU A 83 66.84 16.62 -146.40
C LEU A 83 66.78 17.22 -144.97
N TYR A 84 67.00 18.54 -144.82
CA TYR A 84 66.96 19.24 -143.54
C TYR A 84 65.53 19.60 -143.08
N HIS A 85 64.58 19.83 -143.99
CA HIS A 85 63.25 20.33 -143.62
C HIS A 85 62.29 19.25 -143.08
N ILE A 86 62.49 17.97 -143.46
CA ILE A 86 61.66 16.83 -143.00
C ILE A 86 62.09 16.36 -141.59
N LEU A 87 63.37 16.53 -141.25
CA LEU A 87 63.89 16.25 -139.92
C LEU A 87 63.47 17.34 -138.92
N ASP A 88 63.45 18.60 -139.35
CA ASP A 88 62.96 19.73 -138.53
C ASP A 88 61.45 19.65 -138.24
N GLU A 89 60.62 19.25 -139.21
CA GLU A 89 59.17 19.15 -138.99
C GLU A 89 58.77 17.96 -138.11
N LYS A 90 59.53 16.85 -138.17
CA LYS A 90 59.39 15.71 -137.25
C LYS A 90 59.90 16.06 -135.85
N ALA A 91 61.06 16.71 -135.73
CA ALA A 91 61.59 17.18 -134.46
C ALA A 91 60.65 18.20 -133.78
N ALA A 92 60.03 19.09 -134.54
CA ALA A 92 59.05 20.06 -134.03
C ALA A 92 57.72 19.41 -133.58
N LYS A 93 57.22 18.39 -134.31
CA LYS A 93 56.02 17.62 -133.91
C LYS A 93 56.29 16.77 -132.65
N GLU A 94 57.50 16.21 -132.54
CA GLU A 94 57.92 15.43 -131.37
C GLU A 94 58.21 16.32 -130.15
N ALA A 95 58.74 17.52 -130.34
CA ALA A 95 58.86 18.54 -129.29
C ALA A 95 57.48 19.00 -128.78
N LYS A 96 56.52 19.26 -129.66
CA LYS A 96 55.13 19.60 -129.27
C LYS A 96 54.43 18.45 -128.54
N LYS A 97 54.68 17.19 -128.95
CA LYS A 97 54.15 16.01 -128.26
C LYS A 97 54.74 15.89 -126.85
N LYS A 98 56.05 16.08 -126.69
CA LYS A 98 56.71 16.13 -125.38
C LYS A 98 56.19 17.27 -124.51
N GLU A 99 55.93 18.44 -125.08
CA GLU A 99 55.35 19.58 -124.35
C GLU A 99 53.92 19.29 -123.87
N ILE A 100 53.09 18.63 -124.68
CA ILE A 100 51.74 18.19 -124.28
C ILE A 100 51.82 17.12 -123.19
N GLU A 101 52.70 16.13 -123.33
CA GLU A 101 52.94 15.09 -122.32
C GLU A 101 53.43 15.69 -120.99
N ASP A 102 54.36 16.64 -121.05
CA ASP A 102 54.86 17.38 -119.89
C ASP A 102 53.75 18.21 -119.22
N ASN A 103 52.88 18.85 -120.00
CA ASN A 103 51.75 19.61 -119.47
C ASN A 103 50.68 18.69 -118.84
N ILE A 104 50.41 17.54 -119.44
CA ILE A 104 49.53 16.51 -118.85
C ILE A 104 50.13 15.98 -117.55
N MET A 105 51.43 15.70 -117.52
CA MET A 105 52.13 15.26 -116.30
C MET A 105 52.08 16.34 -115.21
N LYS A 106 52.33 17.61 -115.55
CA LYS A 106 52.19 18.74 -114.60
C LYS A 106 50.78 18.85 -114.04
N MET A 107 49.75 18.70 -114.88
CA MET A 107 48.35 18.71 -114.43
C MET A 107 48.03 17.53 -113.51
N ARG A 108 48.51 16.32 -113.83
CA ARG A 108 48.37 15.14 -112.96
C ARG A 108 49.08 15.31 -111.63
N ILE A 109 50.29 15.88 -111.63
CA ILE A 109 51.05 16.18 -110.41
C ILE A 109 50.27 17.18 -109.55
N LYS A 110 49.75 18.26 -110.14
CA LYS A 110 48.93 19.25 -109.41
C LYS A 110 47.65 18.65 -108.81
N ALA A 111 46.92 17.83 -109.58
CA ALA A 111 45.74 17.15 -109.08
C ALA A 111 46.07 16.18 -107.93
N ARG A 112 47.18 15.44 -108.04
CA ARG A 112 47.66 14.55 -106.96
C ARG A 112 48.07 15.36 -105.72
N MET A 113 48.79 16.47 -105.88
CA MET A 113 49.13 17.37 -104.78
C MET A 113 47.87 17.89 -104.08
N GLN A 114 46.87 18.36 -104.82
CA GLN A 114 45.59 18.80 -104.26
C GLN A 114 44.89 17.69 -103.47
N THR A 115 44.84 16.46 -103.99
CA THR A 115 44.25 15.33 -103.23
C THR A 115 45.02 15.02 -101.95
N VAL A 116 46.35 15.11 -101.98
CA VAL A 116 47.19 14.92 -100.79
C VAL A 116 46.94 16.04 -99.77
N ASP A 117 46.81 17.29 -100.22
CA ASP A 117 46.47 18.42 -99.36
C ASP A 117 45.07 18.29 -98.73
N GLU A 118 44.10 17.76 -99.47
CA GLU A 118 42.77 17.45 -98.93
C GLU A 118 42.82 16.31 -97.91
N TYR A 119 43.61 15.25 -98.18
CA TYR A 119 43.79 14.14 -97.24
C TYR A 119 44.51 14.56 -95.97
N THR A 120 45.53 15.43 -96.06
CA THR A 120 46.25 15.95 -94.90
C THR A 120 45.34 16.83 -94.04
N LYS A 121 44.59 17.77 -94.64
CA LYS A 121 43.58 18.56 -93.92
C LYS A 121 42.52 17.69 -93.25
N ARG A 122 42.02 16.66 -93.95
CA ARG A 122 41.05 15.72 -93.39
C ARG A 122 41.66 14.92 -92.23
N TYR A 123 42.89 14.46 -92.37
CA TYR A 123 43.62 13.76 -91.32
C TYR A 123 43.79 14.63 -90.07
N GLU A 124 44.20 15.89 -90.23
CA GLU A 124 44.33 16.84 -89.13
C GLU A 124 42.99 17.12 -88.45
N TYR A 125 41.92 17.31 -89.23
CA TYR A 125 40.57 17.47 -88.70
C TYR A 125 40.14 16.25 -87.87
N LEU A 126 40.26 15.04 -88.42
CA LEU A 126 39.93 13.81 -87.70
C LEU A 126 40.78 13.63 -86.43
N LEU A 127 42.07 14.00 -86.49
CA LEU A 127 42.95 13.93 -85.32
C LEU A 127 42.51 14.92 -84.24
N SER A 128 42.12 16.13 -84.61
CA SER A 128 41.61 17.14 -83.68
C SER A 128 40.29 16.72 -83.04
N GLU A 129 39.36 16.18 -83.82
CA GLU A 129 38.06 15.73 -83.34
C GLU A 129 38.20 14.48 -82.46
N ASN A 130 39.04 13.52 -82.84
CA ASN A 130 39.34 12.36 -81.99
C ASN A 130 39.95 12.76 -80.66
N LYS A 131 40.88 13.73 -80.65
CA LYS A 131 41.45 14.28 -79.39
C LYS A 131 40.36 14.94 -78.53
N LYS A 132 39.43 15.66 -79.15
CA LYS A 132 38.29 16.29 -78.45
C LYS A 132 37.35 15.23 -77.85
N LEU A 133 36.95 14.23 -78.64
CA LEU A 133 36.12 13.12 -78.17
C LEU A 133 36.80 12.34 -77.04
N GLN A 134 38.10 12.09 -77.14
CA GLN A 134 38.86 11.45 -76.08
C GLN A 134 38.82 12.27 -74.78
N ALA A 135 38.97 13.60 -74.87
CA ALA A 135 38.89 14.48 -73.70
C ALA A 135 37.47 14.50 -73.09
N GLU A 136 36.41 14.49 -73.92
CA GLU A 136 35.02 14.40 -73.47
C GLU A 136 34.72 13.07 -72.79
N ILE A 137 35.16 11.94 -73.37
CA ILE A 137 35.01 10.61 -72.76
C ILE A 137 35.75 10.55 -71.43
N GLN A 138 37.01 10.99 -71.37
CA GLN A 138 37.75 10.99 -70.11
C GLN A 138 37.14 11.94 -69.07
N GLY A 139 36.58 13.07 -69.50
CA GLY A 139 35.87 14.00 -68.63
C GLY A 139 34.63 13.37 -68.01
N THR A 140 33.78 12.75 -68.84
CA THR A 140 32.57 12.05 -68.39
C THR A 140 32.89 10.84 -67.53
N GLU A 141 33.91 10.05 -67.87
CA GLU A 141 34.39 8.92 -67.07
C GLU A 141 34.91 9.36 -65.70
N LYS A 142 35.72 10.43 -65.64
CA LYS A 142 36.18 10.99 -64.35
C LYS A 142 35.01 11.50 -63.52
N GLN A 143 34.02 12.13 -64.13
CA GLN A 143 32.85 12.64 -63.42
C GLN A 143 31.98 11.50 -62.89
N THR A 144 31.67 10.50 -63.71
CA THR A 144 30.90 9.32 -63.28
C THR A 144 31.65 8.55 -62.20
N HIS A 145 32.96 8.35 -62.33
CA HIS A 145 33.77 7.72 -61.29
C HIS A 145 33.73 8.50 -59.97
N ARG A 146 33.81 9.83 -60.01
CA ARG A 146 33.69 10.66 -58.80
C ARG A 146 32.32 10.50 -58.16
N ASP A 147 31.25 10.49 -58.95
CA ASP A 147 29.88 10.41 -58.44
C ASP A 147 29.55 9.02 -57.90
N THR A 148 29.98 7.95 -58.57
CA THR A 148 29.87 6.57 -58.06
C THR A 148 30.68 6.39 -56.78
N THR A 149 31.92 6.90 -56.72
CA THR A 149 32.75 6.85 -55.50
C THR A 149 32.10 7.59 -54.34
N LYS A 150 31.54 8.79 -54.58
CA LYS A 150 30.80 9.53 -53.54
C LYS A 150 29.58 8.76 -53.05
N LEU A 151 28.85 8.15 -53.97
CA LEU A 151 27.66 7.36 -53.65
C LEU A 151 28.03 6.12 -52.82
N LEU A 152 29.07 5.38 -53.21
CA LEU A 152 29.58 4.23 -52.46
C LEU A 152 29.98 4.62 -51.04
N ARG A 153 30.70 5.74 -50.86
CA ARG A 153 31.03 6.25 -49.51
C ARG A 153 29.79 6.57 -48.68
N LYS A 154 28.71 7.07 -49.28
CA LYS A 154 27.44 7.29 -48.57
C LYS A 154 26.82 5.95 -48.16
N TYR A 155 26.79 4.96 -49.04
CA TYR A 155 26.28 3.62 -48.72
C TYR A 155 27.09 2.93 -47.62
N GLU A 156 28.41 3.03 -47.63
CA GLU A 156 29.27 2.50 -46.56
C GLU A 156 28.96 3.15 -45.21
N LYS A 157 28.78 4.48 -45.17
CA LYS A 157 28.37 5.19 -43.96
C LYS A 157 26.99 4.77 -43.48
N CYS A 158 26.00 4.67 -44.37
CA CYS A 158 24.66 4.22 -44.02
C CYS A 158 24.69 2.76 -43.51
N ARG A 159 25.46 1.88 -44.14
CA ARG A 159 25.64 0.49 -43.71
C ARG A 159 26.29 0.42 -42.31
N GLY A 160 27.33 1.21 -42.08
CA GLY A 160 27.96 1.31 -40.77
C GLY A 160 26.98 1.80 -39.70
N ALA A 161 26.23 2.87 -39.99
CA ALA A 161 25.21 3.40 -39.09
C ALA A 161 24.12 2.37 -38.78
N VAL A 162 23.61 1.66 -39.80
CA VAL A 162 22.61 0.58 -39.61
C VAL A 162 23.19 -0.54 -38.75
N SER A 163 24.43 -0.96 -38.97
CA SER A 163 25.08 -1.99 -38.16
C SER A 163 25.24 -1.55 -36.70
N THR A 164 25.64 -0.29 -36.45
CA THR A 164 25.75 0.26 -35.09
C THR A 164 24.38 0.37 -34.43
N ILE A 165 23.36 0.83 -35.15
CA ILE A 165 21.98 0.91 -34.64
C ILE A 165 21.48 -0.49 -34.30
N ASN A 166 21.68 -1.48 -35.17
CA ASN A 166 21.24 -2.84 -34.93
C ASN A 166 21.96 -3.46 -33.72
N SER A 167 23.27 -3.24 -33.59
CA SER A 167 24.04 -3.71 -32.42
C SER A 167 23.55 -3.07 -31.11
N LYS A 168 23.27 -1.76 -31.11
CA LYS A 168 22.72 -1.08 -29.94
C LYS A 168 21.31 -1.57 -29.61
N PHE A 169 20.46 -1.74 -30.62
CA PHE A 169 19.11 -2.26 -30.43
C PHE A 169 19.14 -3.66 -29.82
N HIS A 170 20.03 -4.54 -30.29
CA HIS A 170 20.21 -5.86 -29.67
C HIS A 170 20.69 -5.76 -28.22
N GLN A 171 21.66 -4.88 -27.94
CA GLN A 171 22.14 -4.65 -26.57
C GLN A 171 21.05 -4.09 -25.64
N ASP A 172 20.25 -3.14 -26.12
CA ASP A 172 19.13 -2.55 -25.38
C ASP A 172 18.05 -3.60 -25.12
N LEU A 173 17.79 -4.48 -26.09
CA LEU A 173 16.85 -5.60 -25.96
C LEU A 173 17.34 -6.61 -24.91
N GLU A 174 18.60 -7.01 -24.97
CA GLU A 174 19.21 -7.91 -23.98
C GLU A 174 19.18 -7.30 -22.58
N SER A 175 19.50 -6.01 -22.43
CA SER A 175 19.42 -5.31 -21.15
C SER A 175 17.99 -5.26 -20.62
N ALA A 176 17.02 -4.93 -21.47
CA ALA A 176 15.61 -4.88 -21.06
C ALA A 176 15.06 -6.26 -20.69
N GLN A 177 15.52 -7.33 -21.36
CA GLN A 177 15.19 -8.70 -20.99
C GLN A 177 15.80 -9.08 -19.64
N ALA A 178 17.08 -8.75 -19.41
CA ALA A 178 17.74 -9.02 -18.13
C ALA A 178 17.07 -8.26 -16.97
N ASP A 179 16.70 -6.99 -17.16
CA ASP A 179 15.98 -6.21 -16.15
C ASP A 179 14.59 -6.80 -15.86
N LEU A 180 13.90 -7.30 -16.90
CA LEU A 180 12.61 -7.99 -16.72
C LEU A 180 12.79 -9.28 -15.93
N GLU A 181 13.79 -10.10 -16.26
CA GLU A 181 14.11 -11.32 -15.52
C GLU A 181 14.44 -11.02 -14.05
N GLU A 182 15.34 -10.07 -13.78
CA GLU A 182 15.70 -9.68 -12.40
C GLU A 182 14.48 -9.21 -11.60
N THR A 183 13.64 -8.36 -12.21
CA THR A 183 12.44 -7.83 -11.54
C THR A 183 11.42 -8.93 -11.28
N THR A 184 11.21 -9.85 -12.23
CA THR A 184 10.31 -11.00 -12.02
C THR A 184 10.83 -11.93 -10.93
N GLU A 185 12.13 -12.21 -10.87
CA GLU A 185 12.73 -13.01 -9.80
C GLU A 185 12.66 -12.32 -8.43
N ARG A 186 12.85 -11.00 -8.37
CA ARG A 186 12.65 -10.23 -7.13
C ARG A 186 11.21 -10.32 -6.65
N LEU A 187 10.25 -10.08 -7.55
CA LEU A 187 8.82 -10.16 -7.23
C LEU A 187 8.40 -11.57 -6.80
N ASN A 188 8.91 -12.61 -7.46
CA ASN A 188 8.62 -13.99 -7.07
C ASN A 188 9.14 -14.29 -5.66
N ARG A 189 10.36 -13.86 -5.31
CA ARG A 189 10.89 -14.00 -3.94
C ARG A 189 10.06 -13.23 -2.92
N ASP A 190 9.63 -12.01 -3.24
CA ASP A 190 8.79 -11.21 -2.36
C ASP A 190 7.41 -11.85 -2.16
N LEU A 191 6.82 -12.42 -3.22
CA LEU A 191 5.57 -13.17 -3.16
C LEU A 191 5.71 -14.45 -2.32
N GLU A 192 6.80 -15.20 -2.47
CA GLU A 192 7.09 -16.38 -1.65
C GLU A 192 7.24 -16.04 -0.18
N ASN A 193 7.96 -14.95 0.13
CA ASN A 193 8.11 -14.44 1.49
C ASN A 193 6.76 -14.04 2.08
N LEU A 194 5.98 -13.25 1.36
CA LEU A 194 4.65 -12.80 1.79
C LEU A 194 3.69 -13.99 1.99
N HIS A 195 3.76 -14.99 1.11
CA HIS A 195 3.00 -16.23 1.25
C HIS A 195 3.44 -17.05 2.47
N GLY A 196 4.73 -17.04 2.80
CA GLY A 196 5.27 -17.60 4.04
C GLY A 196 4.73 -16.90 5.29
N GLU A 197 4.75 -15.56 5.29
CA GLU A 197 4.20 -14.74 6.38
C GLU A 197 2.70 -14.96 6.56
N LEU A 198 1.94 -15.02 5.46
CA LEU A 198 0.50 -15.29 5.48
C LEU A 198 0.22 -16.65 6.12
N ARG A 199 0.93 -17.72 5.71
CA ARG A 199 0.78 -19.06 6.31
C ARG A 199 1.13 -19.05 7.80
N ALA A 200 2.16 -18.32 8.22
CA ALA A 200 2.53 -18.20 9.63
C ALA A 200 1.45 -17.48 10.45
N VAL A 201 0.85 -16.42 9.91
CA VAL A 201 -0.29 -15.72 10.53
C VAL A 201 -1.50 -16.63 10.61
N GLU A 202 -1.83 -17.35 9.54
CA GLU A 202 -2.97 -18.25 9.48
C GLU A 202 -2.84 -19.42 10.46
N HIS A 203 -1.62 -19.96 10.62
CA HIS A 203 -1.32 -20.95 11.65
C HIS A 203 -1.51 -20.38 13.07
N ARG A 204 -0.97 -19.19 13.35
CA ARG A 204 -1.18 -18.52 14.65
C ARG A 204 -2.66 -18.25 14.93
N LEU A 205 -3.42 -17.85 13.91
CA LEU A 205 -4.86 -17.63 14.03
C LEU A 205 -5.59 -18.93 14.40
N LYS A 206 -5.27 -20.04 13.74
CA LYS A 206 -5.83 -21.36 14.06
C LYS A 206 -5.54 -21.77 15.51
N LEU A 207 -4.29 -21.63 15.97
CA LEU A 207 -3.93 -21.91 17.37
C LEU A 207 -4.73 -21.04 18.35
N LYS A 208 -4.87 -19.74 18.07
CA LYS A 208 -5.67 -18.85 18.92
C LYS A 208 -7.16 -19.17 18.88
N GLN A 209 -7.67 -19.65 17.75
CA GLN A 209 -9.05 -20.10 17.63
C GLN A 209 -9.30 -21.40 18.42
N GLU A 210 -8.34 -22.32 18.44
CA GLU A 210 -8.37 -23.52 19.27
C GLU A 210 -8.29 -23.19 20.77
N GLU A 211 -7.37 -22.31 21.18
CA GLU A 211 -7.30 -21.80 22.56
C GLU A 211 -8.64 -21.17 22.98
N LEU A 212 -9.23 -20.34 22.13
CA LEU A 212 -10.53 -19.73 22.38
C LEU A 212 -11.63 -20.80 22.50
N HIS A 213 -11.61 -21.82 21.65
CA HIS A 213 -12.58 -22.91 21.71
C HIS A 213 -12.50 -23.69 23.03
N VAL A 214 -11.29 -23.95 23.53
CA VAL A 214 -11.06 -24.57 24.85
C VAL A 214 -11.59 -23.66 25.96
N LEU A 215 -11.30 -22.37 25.91
CA LEU A 215 -11.77 -21.41 26.92
C LEU A 215 -13.30 -21.27 26.93
N VAL A 216 -13.94 -21.22 25.77
CA VAL A 216 -15.40 -21.19 25.65
C VAL A 216 -16.00 -22.49 26.20
N THR A 217 -15.42 -23.64 25.85
CA THR A 217 -15.85 -24.94 26.39
C THR A 217 -15.73 -24.98 27.92
N TYR A 218 -14.63 -24.47 28.47
CA TYR A 218 -14.46 -24.36 29.91
C TYR A 218 -15.53 -23.45 30.53
N LYS A 219 -15.72 -22.25 29.98
CA LYS A 219 -16.69 -21.26 30.49
C LYS A 219 -18.12 -21.80 30.48
N ASP A 220 -18.53 -22.48 29.42
CA ASP A 220 -19.92 -22.84 29.21
C ASP A 220 -20.29 -24.23 29.77
N LYS A 221 -19.32 -25.16 29.88
CA LYS A 221 -19.58 -26.54 30.35
C LYS A 221 -18.93 -26.87 31.69
N GLU A 222 -17.62 -26.65 31.79
CA GLU A 222 -16.82 -27.08 32.96
C GLU A 222 -16.99 -26.14 34.16
N TYR A 223 -17.05 -24.84 33.91
CA TYR A 223 -17.13 -23.84 34.96
C TYR A 223 -18.48 -23.91 35.70
N PRO A 224 -19.64 -23.99 35.03
CA PRO A 224 -20.93 -24.08 35.73
C PRO A 224 -21.05 -25.38 36.55
N SER A 225 -20.54 -26.51 36.04
CA SER A 225 -20.57 -27.77 36.78
C SER A 225 -19.67 -27.74 38.01
N LYS A 226 -18.46 -27.16 37.90
CA LYS A 226 -17.56 -26.94 39.05
C LYS A 226 -18.15 -25.94 40.05
N ALA A 227 -18.75 -24.85 39.59
CA ALA A 227 -19.40 -23.87 40.44
C ALA A 227 -20.58 -24.48 41.22
N LEU A 228 -21.41 -25.31 40.57
CA LEU A 228 -22.46 -26.08 41.24
C LEU A 228 -21.89 -27.05 42.26
N LYS A 229 -20.79 -27.76 41.95
CA LYS A 229 -20.15 -28.66 42.91
C LYS A 229 -19.59 -27.91 44.13
N ILE A 230 -18.98 -26.74 43.92
CA ILE A 230 -18.50 -25.88 45.00
C ILE A 230 -19.67 -25.42 45.86
N SER A 231 -20.74 -24.90 45.26
CA SER A 231 -21.93 -24.49 46.00
C SER A 231 -22.56 -25.64 46.80
N GLY A 232 -22.56 -26.86 46.25
CA GLY A 232 -23.05 -28.05 46.97
C GLY A 232 -22.17 -28.44 48.16
N LEU A 233 -20.84 -28.32 48.03
CA LEU A 233 -19.92 -28.54 49.15
C LEU A 233 -20.05 -27.44 50.21
N GLU A 234 -20.31 -26.19 49.81
CA GLU A 234 -20.56 -25.09 50.74
C GLU A 234 -21.86 -25.30 51.54
N THR A 235 -22.91 -25.84 50.92
CA THR A 235 -24.13 -26.21 51.64
C THR A 235 -23.88 -27.37 52.60
N GLU A 236 -23.18 -28.42 52.14
CA GLU A 236 -22.82 -29.57 52.98
C GLU A 236 -21.99 -29.14 54.21
N LEU A 237 -21.04 -28.22 54.03
CA LEU A 237 -20.27 -27.65 55.14
C LEU A 237 -21.14 -26.87 56.13
N LYS A 238 -22.13 -26.12 55.65
CA LYS A 238 -23.05 -25.37 56.51
C LYS A 238 -23.98 -26.31 57.28
N ASP A 239 -24.49 -27.34 56.62
CA ASP A 239 -25.35 -28.34 57.23
C ASP A 239 -24.58 -29.08 58.33
N LEU A 240 -23.36 -29.53 58.02
CA LEU A 240 -22.48 -30.21 59.00
C LEU A 240 -22.11 -29.29 60.17
N ALA A 241 -21.87 -28.00 59.93
CA ALA A 241 -21.62 -27.04 60.99
C ALA A 241 -22.85 -26.80 61.87
N ALA A 242 -24.05 -26.80 61.28
CA ALA A 242 -25.30 -26.68 62.03
C ALA A 242 -25.57 -27.93 62.88
N GLU A 243 -25.35 -29.13 62.31
CA GLU A 243 -25.43 -30.41 63.03
C GLU A 243 -24.45 -30.43 64.21
N GLN A 244 -23.20 -30.04 63.98
CA GLN A 244 -22.20 -29.97 65.05
C GLN A 244 -22.60 -29.00 66.17
N GLU A 245 -23.16 -27.84 65.84
CA GLU A 245 -23.65 -26.88 66.84
C GLU A 245 -24.84 -27.44 67.64
N GLU A 246 -25.75 -28.16 66.97
CA GLU A 246 -26.85 -28.85 67.65
C GLU A 246 -26.34 -29.92 68.62
N GLU A 247 -25.41 -30.77 68.19
CA GLU A 247 -24.77 -31.79 69.02
C GLU A 247 -24.03 -31.18 70.23
N LEU A 248 -23.30 -30.08 70.02
CA LEU A 248 -22.64 -29.35 71.10
C LEU A 248 -23.66 -28.75 72.08
N SER A 249 -24.78 -28.23 71.58
CA SER A 249 -25.84 -27.70 72.44
C SER A 249 -26.47 -28.80 73.30
N GLU A 250 -26.70 -29.98 72.73
CA GLU A 250 -27.28 -31.12 73.44
C GLU A 250 -26.29 -31.69 74.46
N LEU A 251 -25.02 -31.83 74.10
CA LEU A 251 -23.97 -32.22 75.04
C LEU A 251 -23.88 -31.25 76.22
N ASN A 252 -23.94 -29.94 75.97
CA ASN A 252 -23.94 -28.94 77.03
C ASN A 252 -25.18 -29.05 77.94
N ARG A 253 -26.35 -29.36 77.39
CA ARG A 253 -27.56 -29.64 78.20
C ARG A 253 -27.35 -30.85 79.08
N ILE A 254 -26.81 -31.94 78.55
CA ILE A 254 -26.52 -33.16 79.31
C ILE A 254 -25.52 -32.85 80.44
N ILE A 255 -24.42 -32.17 80.13
CA ILE A 255 -23.42 -31.74 81.13
C ILE A 255 -24.09 -30.90 82.23
N HIS A 256 -24.97 -29.97 81.86
CA HIS A 256 -25.66 -29.14 82.83
C HIS A 256 -26.61 -29.97 83.71
N ILE A 257 -27.43 -30.84 83.13
CA ILE A 257 -28.35 -31.72 83.87
C ILE A 257 -27.55 -32.58 84.85
N GLU A 258 -26.49 -33.24 84.39
CA GLU A 258 -25.67 -34.12 85.21
C GLU A 258 -24.97 -33.34 86.33
N ARG A 259 -24.41 -32.15 86.02
CA ARG A 259 -23.82 -31.26 87.03
C ARG A 259 -24.83 -30.84 88.09
N THR A 260 -26.06 -30.50 87.69
CA THR A 260 -27.11 -30.16 88.66
C THR A 260 -27.55 -31.36 89.49
N SER A 261 -27.58 -32.56 88.91
CA SER A 261 -27.85 -33.81 89.61
C SER A 261 -26.79 -34.06 90.69
N PHE A 262 -25.50 -33.98 90.32
CA PHE A 262 -24.39 -34.12 91.26
C PHE A 262 -24.40 -33.06 92.36
N GLU A 263 -24.69 -31.79 92.04
CA GLU A 263 -24.76 -30.75 93.07
C GLU A 263 -25.94 -30.99 94.03
N ARG A 264 -27.11 -31.42 93.52
CA ARG A 264 -28.24 -31.80 94.38
C ARG A 264 -27.88 -32.98 95.28
N GLN A 265 -27.25 -34.01 94.72
CA GLN A 265 -26.82 -35.19 95.48
C GLN A 265 -25.83 -34.80 96.57
N LYS A 266 -24.81 -34.00 96.22
CA LYS A 266 -23.83 -33.47 97.18
C LYS A 266 -24.48 -32.63 98.28
N VAL A 267 -25.46 -31.78 97.96
CA VAL A 267 -26.21 -31.00 98.96
C VAL A 267 -27.01 -31.92 99.87
N ALA A 268 -27.70 -32.93 99.32
CA ALA A 268 -28.46 -33.90 100.10
C ALA A 268 -27.55 -34.72 101.03
N ASP A 269 -26.41 -35.21 100.54
CA ASP A 269 -25.43 -35.96 101.32
C ASP A 269 -24.82 -35.10 102.44
N ASN A 270 -24.47 -33.84 102.14
CA ASN A 270 -23.99 -32.89 103.14
C ASN A 270 -25.07 -32.57 104.19
N GLN A 271 -26.33 -32.41 103.78
CA GLN A 271 -27.43 -32.16 104.71
C GLN A 271 -27.69 -33.38 105.61
N ALA A 272 -27.67 -34.59 105.05
CA ALA A 272 -27.78 -35.83 105.81
C ALA A 272 -26.62 -36.00 106.80
N MET A 273 -25.39 -35.74 106.35
CA MET A 273 -24.18 -35.79 107.20
C MET A 273 -24.23 -34.74 108.31
N THR A 274 -24.55 -33.48 107.99
CA THR A 274 -24.67 -32.41 108.99
C THR A 274 -25.83 -32.66 109.96
N SER A 275 -26.97 -33.17 109.50
CA SER A 275 -28.08 -33.59 110.38
C SER A 275 -27.64 -34.70 111.35
N ASN A 276 -26.95 -35.75 110.85
CA ASN A 276 -26.46 -36.84 111.69
C ASN A 276 -25.41 -36.35 112.71
N VAL A 277 -24.48 -35.49 112.29
CA VAL A 277 -23.46 -34.90 113.18
C VAL A 277 -24.09 -33.97 114.22
N THR A 278 -25.05 -33.13 113.82
CA THR A 278 -25.75 -32.23 114.75
C THR A 278 -26.63 -33.00 115.72
N GLU A 279 -27.34 -34.04 115.27
CA GLU A 279 -28.14 -34.91 116.14
C GLU A 279 -27.27 -35.65 117.16
N LYS A 280 -26.13 -36.21 116.73
CA LYS A 280 -25.14 -36.82 117.65
C LYS A 280 -24.57 -35.81 118.63
N SER A 281 -24.25 -34.60 118.16
CA SER A 281 -23.72 -33.53 119.01
C SER A 281 -24.75 -33.07 120.03
N ILE A 282 -26.00 -32.81 119.61
CA ILE A 282 -27.12 -32.46 120.49
C ILE A 282 -27.36 -33.59 121.49
N SER A 283 -27.35 -34.85 121.06
CA SER A 283 -27.53 -36.00 121.97
C SER A 283 -26.44 -36.08 123.03
N ALA A 284 -25.19 -35.72 122.70
CA ALA A 284 -24.07 -35.67 123.62
C ALA A 284 -24.05 -34.43 124.56
N MET A 285 -24.83 -33.38 124.26
CA MET A 285 -24.91 -32.18 125.11
C MET A 285 -25.66 -32.46 126.43
N HIS A 286 -25.16 -31.89 127.53
CA HIS A 286 -25.79 -31.96 128.84
C HIS A 286 -27.17 -31.28 128.84
N GLY A 287 -28.12 -31.81 129.62
CA GLY A 287 -29.52 -31.33 129.67
C GLY A 287 -29.65 -29.84 129.96
N SER A 288 -28.85 -29.30 130.89
CA SER A 288 -28.86 -27.86 131.21
C SER A 288 -28.50 -26.96 130.03
N LEU A 289 -27.64 -27.42 129.12
CA LEU A 289 -27.24 -26.67 127.94
C LEU A 289 -28.34 -26.68 126.87
N LYS A 290 -29.12 -27.78 126.78
CA LYS A 290 -30.30 -27.87 125.91
C LYS A 290 -31.40 -26.91 126.36
N ASP A 291 -31.67 -26.88 127.67
CA ASP A 291 -32.67 -25.99 128.25
C ASP A 291 -32.29 -24.52 128.05
N MET A 292 -31.00 -24.18 128.25
CA MET A 292 -30.48 -22.84 127.98
C MET A 292 -30.58 -22.46 126.50
N ALA A 293 -30.27 -23.38 125.58
CA ALA A 293 -30.41 -23.14 124.14
C ALA A 293 -31.87 -22.91 123.74
N LEU A 294 -32.81 -23.67 124.31
CA LEU A 294 -34.24 -23.50 124.09
C LEU A 294 -34.72 -22.15 124.62
N GLN A 295 -34.31 -21.78 125.84
CA GLN A 295 -34.65 -20.50 126.44
C GLN A 295 -34.10 -19.33 125.62
N ASN A 296 -32.86 -19.43 125.12
CA ASN A 296 -32.27 -18.44 124.22
C ASN A 296 -33.05 -18.33 122.89
N ALA A 297 -33.53 -19.44 122.33
CA ALA A 297 -34.34 -19.44 121.11
C ALA A 297 -35.72 -18.79 121.34
N VAL A 298 -36.36 -19.06 122.48
CA VAL A 298 -37.61 -18.42 122.88
C VAL A 298 -37.42 -16.93 123.08
N MET A 299 -36.40 -16.52 123.85
CA MET A 299 -36.07 -15.10 124.05
C MET A 299 -35.80 -14.39 122.72
N LYS A 300 -35.09 -15.03 121.78
CA LYS A 300 -34.83 -14.44 120.46
C LYS A 300 -36.14 -14.15 119.72
N LYS A 301 -37.09 -15.09 119.70
CA LYS A 301 -38.40 -14.87 119.08
C LYS A 301 -39.19 -13.77 119.80
N GLU A 302 -39.14 -13.73 121.12
CA GLU A 302 -39.80 -12.68 121.90
C GLU A 302 -39.22 -11.29 121.60
N ILE A 303 -37.90 -11.17 121.47
CA ILE A 303 -37.22 -9.94 121.01
C ILE A 303 -37.68 -9.55 119.60
N GLU A 304 -37.83 -10.51 118.68
CA GLU A 304 -38.34 -10.24 117.33
C GLU A 304 -39.79 -9.72 117.35
N VAL A 305 -40.65 -10.31 118.18
CA VAL A 305 -42.04 -9.85 118.37
C VAL A 305 -42.08 -8.43 118.94
N HIS A 306 -41.40 -8.17 120.06
CA HIS A 306 -41.33 -6.83 120.66
C HIS A 306 -40.69 -5.80 119.74
N ARG A 307 -39.76 -6.21 118.88
CA ARG A 307 -39.20 -5.33 117.85
C ARG A 307 -40.26 -4.93 116.84
N GLY A 308 -41.14 -5.85 116.44
CA GLY A 308 -42.30 -5.57 115.59
C GLY A 308 -43.29 -4.61 116.26
N GLU A 309 -43.69 -4.91 117.50
CA GLU A 309 -44.62 -4.07 118.28
C GLU A 309 -44.10 -2.65 118.50
N ARG A 310 -42.80 -2.51 118.80
CA ARG A 310 -42.18 -1.20 118.95
C ARG A 310 -42.22 -0.40 117.64
N GLU A 311 -42.08 -1.06 116.50
CA GLU A 311 -42.11 -0.38 115.20
C GLU A 311 -43.54 0.05 114.83
N THR A 312 -44.56 -0.77 115.14
CA THR A 312 -45.96 -0.37 114.99
C THR A 312 -46.32 0.79 115.92
N LEU A 313 -45.93 0.74 117.20
CA LEU A 313 -46.16 1.86 118.14
C LEU A 313 -45.50 3.16 117.67
N LYS A 314 -44.31 3.11 117.08
CA LYS A 314 -43.67 4.29 116.51
C LYS A 314 -44.48 4.86 115.35
N GLN A 315 -45.02 4.01 114.47
CA GLN A 315 -45.87 4.45 113.37
C GLN A 315 -47.16 5.11 113.89
N ASP A 316 -47.78 4.52 114.92
CA ASP A 316 -48.98 5.09 115.54
C ASP A 316 -48.70 6.46 116.18
N ILE A 317 -47.59 6.62 116.91
CA ILE A 317 -47.18 7.92 117.49
C ILE A 317 -47.01 8.97 116.39
N LEU A 318 -46.38 8.61 115.26
CA LEU A 318 -46.20 9.54 114.15
C LEU A 318 -47.53 9.93 113.50
N LEU A 319 -48.49 9.01 113.40
CA LEU A 319 -49.84 9.30 112.91
C LEU A 319 -50.60 10.21 113.87
N LEU A 320 -50.58 9.92 115.17
CA LEU A 320 -51.19 10.77 116.19
C LEU A 320 -50.57 12.17 116.24
N GLU A 321 -49.25 12.30 116.08
CA GLU A 321 -48.59 13.61 115.99
C GLU A 321 -49.04 14.39 114.74
N ALA A 322 -49.29 13.70 113.62
CA ALA A 322 -49.80 14.33 112.41
C ALA A 322 -51.25 14.78 112.58
N GLU A 323 -52.10 13.98 113.21
CA GLU A 323 -53.49 14.34 113.55
C GLU A 323 -53.53 15.53 114.51
N LEU A 324 -52.69 15.54 115.56
CA LEU A 324 -52.61 16.64 116.51
C LEU A 324 -52.13 17.94 115.82
N LYS A 325 -51.17 17.84 114.90
CA LYS A 325 -50.74 18.98 114.07
C LYS A 325 -51.82 19.48 113.11
N GLN A 326 -52.67 18.59 112.58
CA GLN A 326 -53.84 18.99 111.79
C GLN A 326 -54.90 19.67 112.65
N LEU A 327 -55.18 19.14 113.84
CA LEU A 327 -56.18 19.68 114.77
C LEU A 327 -55.79 21.06 115.33
N ILE A 328 -54.48 21.32 115.50
CA ILE A 328 -53.96 22.66 115.86
C ILE A 328 -54.09 23.65 114.69
N LYS A 329 -54.01 23.19 113.44
CA LYS A 329 -54.14 24.03 112.24
C LYS A 329 -55.58 24.31 111.83
N ASP A 330 -56.55 23.58 112.39
CA ASP A 330 -57.96 23.72 112.03
C ASP A 330 -58.58 24.95 112.74
N PRO A 331 -58.98 26.01 112.02
CA PRO A 331 -59.37 27.30 112.59
C PRO A 331 -60.66 27.28 113.43
N LYS A 332 -61.38 26.15 113.49
CA LYS A 332 -62.54 25.97 114.39
C LYS A 332 -62.14 25.64 115.83
N SER A 333 -60.89 25.24 116.08
CA SER A 333 -60.37 24.88 117.41
C SER A 333 -59.84 26.07 118.22
N GLN A 334 -59.54 27.21 117.55
CA GLN A 334 -59.07 28.45 118.19
C GLN A 334 -60.22 29.36 118.64
N VAL A 335 -61.05 28.82 119.54
CA VAL A 335 -62.23 29.50 120.10
C VAL A 335 -61.87 30.85 120.78
N LEU A 336 -60.68 30.96 121.38
CA LEU A 336 -60.24 32.18 122.08
C LEU A 336 -59.92 33.35 121.12
N GLN A 337 -59.50 33.09 119.88
CA GLN A 337 -59.21 34.14 118.88
C GLN A 337 -60.47 34.63 118.15
N GLN A 338 -61.57 33.87 118.17
CA GLN A 338 -62.84 34.29 117.57
C GLN A 338 -63.68 35.19 118.49
N ILE A 339 -63.54 35.08 119.82
CA ILE A 339 -64.41 35.78 120.78
C ILE A 339 -63.88 37.18 121.15
N PHE A 340 -62.57 37.42 121.06
CA PHE A 340 -61.97 38.73 121.42
C PHE A 340 -60.99 39.28 120.37
N PRO A 341 -61.47 39.76 119.21
CA PRO A 341 -60.61 40.34 118.17
C PRO A 341 -59.87 41.60 118.62
N HIS A 342 -60.38 42.30 119.63
CA HIS A 342 -59.86 43.59 120.10
C HIS A 342 -58.62 43.50 121.02
N PHE A 343 -58.24 42.30 121.48
CA PHE A 343 -57.06 42.09 122.33
C PHE A 343 -55.82 41.56 121.57
N PHE A 344 -55.96 41.23 120.28
CA PHE A 344 -54.85 40.74 119.45
C PHE A 344 -54.65 41.62 118.19
N PRO A 345 -54.30 42.91 118.33
CA PRO A 345 -53.96 43.75 117.19
C PRO A 345 -52.68 43.24 116.51
N LYS A 346 -52.76 43.04 115.19
CA LYS A 346 -51.62 42.70 114.32
C LYS A 346 -50.79 43.95 114.04
N GLU A 347 -50.15 44.50 115.07
CA GLU A 347 -49.11 45.51 114.86
C GLU A 347 -47.73 44.85 114.73
N PRO A 348 -46.87 45.31 113.81
CA PRO A 348 -45.50 44.82 113.71
C PRO A 348 -44.72 45.25 114.96
N LYS A 349 -44.35 44.27 115.80
CA LYS A 349 -43.51 44.50 116.99
C LYS A 349 -42.12 44.97 116.54
N CYS A 350 -41.65 46.07 117.13
CA CYS A 350 -40.30 46.60 116.95
C CYS A 350 -39.24 45.54 117.25
N THR A 351 -38.26 45.37 116.36
CA THR A 351 -37.09 44.51 116.54
C THR A 351 -35.97 45.25 117.30
N PRO A 352 -35.06 44.54 117.97
CA PRO A 352 -34.14 45.13 118.97
C PRO A 352 -33.20 46.25 118.48
N ASP A 353 -33.02 46.40 117.16
CA ASP A 353 -32.12 47.38 116.52
C ASP A 353 -32.83 48.69 116.05
N MET A 354 -34.06 48.94 116.50
CA MET A 354 -34.76 50.19 116.15
C MET A 354 -34.47 51.27 117.19
N ASP A 355 -33.81 52.36 116.77
CA ASP A 355 -33.57 53.54 117.61
C ASP A 355 -34.90 54.20 118.02
N VAL A 356 -35.24 54.08 119.30
CA VAL A 356 -36.46 54.65 119.89
C VAL A 356 -36.17 56.08 120.35
N VAL A 357 -36.75 57.06 119.68
CA VAL A 357 -36.81 58.44 120.18
C VAL A 357 -37.95 58.51 121.21
N LEU A 358 -37.60 58.47 122.49
CA LEU A 358 -38.54 58.62 123.60
C LEU A 358 -38.86 60.11 123.80
N ASP A 359 -40.07 60.50 123.43
CA ASP A 359 -40.61 61.83 123.74
C ASP A 359 -41.06 61.84 125.21
N ILE A 360 -40.17 62.25 126.12
CA ILE A 360 -40.44 62.37 127.56
C ILE A 360 -40.70 63.85 127.87
N PRO A 361 -41.97 64.30 127.91
CA PRO A 361 -42.31 65.61 128.46
C PRO A 361 -42.06 65.63 129.98
N THR A 362 -41.23 66.58 130.40
CA THR A 362 -40.94 66.93 131.80
C THR A 362 -42.19 67.42 132.51
N GLN A 363 -42.42 66.91 133.72
CA GLN A 363 -43.56 67.21 134.56
C GLN A 363 -43.31 68.53 135.31
N GLU A 364 -43.99 69.61 134.93
CA GLU A 364 -44.18 70.79 135.79
C GLU A 364 -45.43 70.62 136.65
N TYR A 365 -45.27 71.01 137.92
CA TYR A 365 -46.08 70.64 139.06
C TYR A 365 -47.31 71.52 139.29
N LEU A 366 -48.35 70.89 139.88
CA LEU A 366 -49.24 71.30 140.99
C LEU A 366 -49.72 72.77 141.06
N PRO A 367 -51.01 73.01 141.40
CA PRO A 367 -51.23 73.41 142.79
C PRO A 367 -52.57 72.93 143.39
N ILE A 368 -52.45 72.34 144.59
CA ILE A 368 -53.47 72.07 145.63
C ILE A 368 -54.70 71.27 145.16
#